data_AF-A0A8T7GUT7-F1
#
_entry.id   AF-A0A8T7GUT7-F1
#
_cell.length_a   1.000
_cell.length_b   1.000
_cell.length_c   1.000
_cell.angle_alpha   90.00
_cell.angle_beta   90.00
_cell.angle_gamma   90.00
#
_symmetry.space_group_name_H-M   'P 1'
#
loop_
_entity.id
_entity.type
_entity.pdbx_description
1 polymer ?
#
loop_
_entity_poly.entity_id
_entity_poly.type
_entity_poly.pdbx_seq_one_letter_code
_entity_poly.pdbx_strand_id
1 'polypeptide(L)'
;MSADKILGDLMESVRKVEEELNISGAIVIAEGRPSCSDCLRIEVDSVKDFTRVLAAMVRQGIAVGSLPILVLIRRTSNSVAIYGVNMCDQVIVSLELELKY
;
A
#
# COMPACT_ATOMS: atom_id res chain seq x y z
N MET A 1 0.92 -13.47 -13.49
CA MET A 1 1.36 -12.10 -13.82
C MET A 1 2.80 -11.98 -13.36
N SER A 2 3.67 -11.33 -14.15
CA SER A 2 5.04 -11.09 -13.69
C SER A 2 5.05 -10.06 -12.56
N ALA A 3 6.05 -10.16 -11.67
CA ALA A 3 6.22 -9.23 -10.55
C ALA A 3 6.35 -7.79 -11.04
N ASP A 4 7.10 -7.56 -12.12
CA ASP A 4 7.34 -6.22 -12.67
C ASP A 4 6.06 -5.54 -13.15
N LYS A 5 5.12 -6.32 -13.71
CA LYS A 5 3.82 -5.78 -14.10
C LYS A 5 3.00 -5.34 -12.88
N ILE A 6 2.93 -6.17 -11.85
CA ILE A 6 2.22 -5.86 -10.60
C ILE A 6 2.74 -4.57 -9.98
N LEU A 7 4.07 -4.40 -9.99
CA LEU A 7 4.72 -3.23 -9.42
C LEU A 7 4.51 -1.99 -10.28
N GLY A 8 4.59 -2.11 -11.60
CA GLY A 8 4.24 -1.03 -12.52
C GLY A 8 2.80 -0.54 -12.28
N ASP A 9 1.85 -1.47 -12.22
CA ASP A 9 0.42 -1.18 -11.98
C ASP A 9 0.21 -0.52 -10.60
N LEU A 10 0.95 -0.97 -9.57
CA LEU A 10 0.93 -0.38 -8.23
C LEU A 10 1.49 1.05 -8.23
N MET A 11 2.65 1.28 -8.84
CA MET A 11 3.28 2.61 -8.90
C MET A 11 2.37 3.61 -9.62
N GLU A 12 1.77 3.20 -10.73
CA GLU A 12 0.80 4.04 -11.44
C GLU A 12 -0.43 4.33 -10.57
N SER A 13 -0.93 3.33 -9.84
CA SER A 13 -2.07 3.51 -8.93
C SER A 13 -1.76 4.45 -7.77
N VAL A 14 -0.58 4.31 -7.15
CA VAL A 14 -0.11 5.21 -6.08
C VAL A 14 0.02 6.64 -6.60
N ARG A 15 0.61 6.82 -7.78
CA ARG A 15 0.76 8.15 -8.41
C ARG A 15 -0.59 8.81 -8.65
N LYS A 16 -1.58 8.05 -9.14
CA LYS A 16 -2.96 8.53 -9.31
C LYS A 16 -3.60 8.97 -8.00
N VAL A 17 -3.35 8.28 -6.89
CA VAL A 17 -3.83 8.70 -5.57
C VAL A 17 -3.23 10.04 -5.16
N GLU A 18 -1.92 10.24 -5.33
CA GLU A 18 -1.27 11.52 -5.03
C GLU A 18 -1.78 12.65 -5.94
N GLU A 19 -1.95 12.39 -7.24
CA GLU A 19 -2.51 13.34 -8.22
C GLU A 19 -3.96 13.73 -7.87
N GLU A 20 -4.83 12.75 -7.58
CA GLU A 20 -6.25 12.97 -7.23
C GLU A 20 -6.41 13.82 -5.96
N LEU A 21 -5.46 13.71 -5.04
CA LEU A 21 -5.47 14.46 -3.78
C LEU A 21 -4.68 15.77 -3.86
N ASN A 22 -4.04 16.04 -4.99
CA ASN A 22 -3.15 17.19 -5.20
C ASN A 22 -2.08 17.32 -4.10
N ILE A 23 -1.45 16.19 -3.76
CA ILE A 23 -0.37 16.08 -2.79
C ILE A 23 0.85 15.43 -3.44
N SER A 24 2.02 15.62 -2.85
CA SER A 24 3.26 14.99 -3.32
C SER A 24 4.06 14.50 -2.13
N GLY A 25 4.58 13.27 -2.20
CA GLY A 25 5.38 12.66 -1.14
C GLY A 25 4.56 12.25 0.09
N ALA A 26 3.25 12.08 -0.05
CA ALA A 26 2.38 11.60 1.02
C ALA A 26 2.46 10.08 1.17
N ILE A 27 2.89 9.39 0.11
CA ILE A 27 3.07 7.94 0.09
C ILE A 27 4.56 7.63 -0.12
N VAL A 28 5.15 6.87 0.81
CA VAL A 28 6.54 6.43 0.72
C VAL A 28 6.58 4.93 0.44
N ILE A 29 7.24 4.53 -0.64
CA ILE A 29 7.37 3.12 -1.04
C ILE A 29 8.74 2.58 -0.63
N ALA A 30 8.76 1.41 0.00
CA ALA A 30 10.00 0.75 0.41
C ALA A 30 9.88 -0.78 0.34
N GLU A 31 11.01 -1.48 0.27
CA GLU A 31 11.04 -2.92 0.43
C GLU A 31 10.98 -3.29 1.93
N GLY A 32 10.14 -4.25 2.29
CA GLY A 32 10.04 -4.70 3.67
C GLY A 32 8.74 -5.40 4.03
N ARG A 33 8.55 -5.62 5.32
CA ARG A 33 7.31 -6.13 5.91
C ARG A 33 6.97 -5.32 7.16
N PRO A 34 5.70 -5.03 7.43
CA PRO A 34 5.33 -4.37 8.67
C PRO A 34 5.59 -5.31 9.86
N SER A 35 6.09 -4.75 10.96
CA SER A 35 6.27 -5.44 12.23
C SER A 35 5.41 -4.75 13.29
N CYS A 36 4.16 -5.18 13.41
CA CYS A 36 3.22 -4.66 14.40
C CYS A 36 2.28 -5.79 14.84
N SER A 37 2.28 -6.13 16.13
CA SER A 37 1.38 -7.16 16.68
C SER A 37 -0.04 -6.63 16.88
N ASP A 38 -0.16 -5.38 17.30
CA ASP A 38 -1.41 -4.80 17.82
C ASP A 38 -2.17 -3.99 16.75
N CYS A 39 -1.63 -3.91 15.53
CA CYS A 39 -2.26 -3.18 14.44
C CYS A 39 -3.49 -3.92 13.89
N LEU A 40 -4.54 -3.17 13.58
CA LEU A 40 -5.66 -3.67 12.79
C LEU A 40 -5.15 -4.04 11.38
N ARG A 41 -5.39 -5.28 10.97
CA ARG A 41 -5.07 -5.77 9.63
C ARG A 41 -6.33 -5.89 8.79
N ILE A 42 -6.30 -5.27 7.62
CA ILE A 42 -7.32 -5.37 6.59
C ILE A 42 -6.70 -6.10 5.40
N GLU A 43 -7.24 -7.26 5.06
CA GLU A 43 -6.82 -8.02 3.89
C GLU A 43 -7.71 -7.69 2.70
N VAL A 44 -7.12 -7.52 1.52
CA VAL A 44 -7.83 -7.24 0.28
C VAL A 44 -7.33 -8.17 -0.82
N ASP A 45 -8.24 -8.55 -1.72
CA ASP A 45 -7.97 -9.56 -2.75
C ASP A 45 -7.54 -8.97 -4.10
N SER A 46 -7.53 -7.64 -4.23
CA SER A 46 -7.25 -6.98 -5.51
C SER A 46 -6.46 -5.68 -5.35
N VAL A 47 -5.65 -5.36 -6.36
CA VAL A 47 -4.94 -4.07 -6.46
C VAL A 47 -5.92 -2.90 -6.43
N LYS A 48 -7.10 -3.06 -7.03
CA LYS A 48 -8.13 -2.00 -7.07
C LYS A 48 -8.64 -1.67 -5.66
N ASP A 49 -8.93 -2.69 -4.85
CA ASP A 49 -9.41 -2.47 -3.49
C ASP A 49 -8.29 -1.98 -2.58
N PHE A 50 -7.07 -2.50 -2.75
CA PHE A 50 -5.88 -1.96 -2.10
C PHE A 50 -5.74 -0.44 -2.33
N THR A 51 -5.80 0.00 -3.59
CA THR A 51 -5.67 1.42 -3.94
C THR A 51 -6.80 2.27 -3.35
N ARG A 52 -8.04 1.75 -3.29
CA ARG A 52 -9.16 2.45 -2.66
C ARG A 52 -8.95 2.66 -1.17
N VAL A 53 -8.50 1.63 -0.45
CA VAL A 53 -8.24 1.77 0.99
C VAL A 53 -7.02 2.66 1.23
N LEU A 54 -5.97 2.54 0.41
CA LEU A 54 -4.81 3.42 0.47
C LEU A 54 -5.22 4.90 0.31
N ALA A 55 -6.07 5.22 -0.68
CA ALA A 55 -6.58 6.57 -0.86
C ALA A 55 -7.36 7.09 0.35
N ALA A 56 -8.17 6.23 0.98
CA ALA A 56 -8.88 6.58 2.22
C ALA A 56 -7.91 6.84 3.38
N MET A 57 -6.89 5.99 3.55
CA MET A 57 -5.85 6.17 4.57
C MET A 57 -5.08 7.48 4.37
N VAL A 58 -4.73 7.82 3.13
CA VAL A 58 -4.02 9.07 2.82
C VAL A 58 -4.90 10.28 3.08
N ARG A 59 -6.18 10.26 2.67
CA ARG A 59 -7.14 11.35 2.99
C ARG A 59 -7.28 11.57 4.49
N GLN A 60 -7.42 10.49 5.26
CA GLN A 60 -7.45 10.56 6.71
C GLN A 60 -6.14 11.13 7.25
N GLY A 61 -5.00 10.65 6.74
CA GLY A 61 -3.68 11.10 7.17
C GLY A 61 -3.43 12.58 6.93
N ILE A 62 -3.93 13.15 5.84
CA ILE A 62 -3.93 14.60 5.61
C ILE A 62 -4.73 15.32 6.69
N ALA A 63 -5.95 14.85 6.96
CA ALA A 63 -6.87 15.52 7.88
C ALA A 63 -6.37 15.53 9.34
N VAL A 64 -5.64 14.49 9.76
CA VAL A 64 -5.17 14.35 11.15
C VAL A 64 -3.66 14.57 11.32
N GLY A 65 -2.93 14.87 10.24
CA GLY A 65 -1.49 15.08 10.27
C GLY A 65 -0.68 13.81 10.51
N SER A 66 -1.15 12.64 10.08
CA SER A 66 -0.48 11.33 10.24
C SER A 66 0.23 10.83 8.99
N LEU A 67 0.58 11.73 8.07
CA LEU A 67 1.43 11.42 6.92
C LEU A 67 2.92 11.29 7.31
N PRO A 68 3.74 10.56 6.54
CA PRO A 68 3.38 9.80 5.33
C PRO A 68 2.76 8.43 5.60
N ILE A 69 2.00 7.92 4.64
CA ILE A 69 1.59 6.51 4.61
C ILE A 69 2.71 5.70 3.94
N LEU A 70 3.11 4.58 4.56
CA LEU A 70 4.14 3.71 4.00
C LEU A 70 3.49 2.63 3.13
N VAL A 71 4.05 2.37 1.96
CA VAL A 71 3.73 1.19 1.14
C VAL A 71 4.94 0.27 1.12
N LEU A 72 4.87 -0.84 1.87
CA LEU A 72 5.93 -1.83 1.94
C LEU A 72 5.69 -2.93 0.92
N ILE A 73 6.75 -3.35 0.24
CA ILE A 73 6.69 -4.40 -0.79
C ILE A 73 7.62 -5.54 -0.38
N ARG A 74 7.08 -6.76 -0.35
CA ARG A 74 7.85 -7.98 -0.12
C ARG A 74 7.67 -8.92 -1.29
N ARG A 75 8.77 -9.33 -1.90
CA ARG A 75 8.78 -10.34 -2.96
C ARG A 75 9.27 -11.67 -2.41
N THR A 76 8.63 -12.74 -2.84
CA THR A 76 9.10 -14.10 -2.67
C THR A 76 9.27 -14.74 -4.05
N SER A 77 9.71 -16.00 -4.11
CA SER A 77 9.79 -16.72 -5.38
C SER A 77 8.42 -16.94 -6.03
N ASN A 78 7.34 -16.94 -5.23
CA ASN A 78 6.01 -17.38 -5.66
C ASN A 78 4.93 -16.32 -5.48
N SER A 79 5.22 -15.23 -4.76
CA SER A 79 4.23 -14.18 -4.46
C SER A 79 4.86 -12.79 -4.37
N VAL A 80 4.01 -11.78 -4.56
CA VAL A 80 4.28 -10.39 -4.24
C VAL A 80 3.27 -9.95 -3.19
N ALA A 81 3.75 -9.55 -2.02
CA ALA A 81 2.93 -8.99 -0.95
C ALA A 81 3.17 -7.47 -0.86
N ILE A 82 2.07 -6.73 -0.75
CA ILE A 82 2.03 -5.27 -0.69
C ILE A 82 1.30 -4.87 0.58
N TYR A 83 1.87 -3.94 1.34
CA TYR A 83 1.33 -3.49 2.62
C TYR A 83 1.20 -1.97 2.65
N GLY A 84 -0.01 -1.42 2.81
CA GLY A 84 -0.22 -0.02 3.16
C GLY A 84 -0.25 0.14 4.67
N VAL A 85 0.60 1.00 5.24
CA VAL A 85 0.81 1.12 6.69
C VAL A 85 0.62 2.56 7.14
N ASN A 86 -0.32 2.76 8.05
CA ASN A 86 -0.46 3.98 8.82
C ASN A 86 0.01 3.69 10.26
N MET A 87 1.20 4.19 10.60
CA MET A 87 1.83 3.93 11.90
C MET A 87 1.14 4.67 13.05
N CYS A 88 0.51 5.82 12.77
CA CYS A 88 -0.18 6.60 13.79
C CYS A 88 -1.51 5.96 14.19
N ASP A 89 -2.27 5.50 13.20
CA ASP A 89 -3.59 4.89 13.41
C ASP A 89 -3.51 3.37 13.65
N GLN A 90 -2.31 2.79 13.62
CA GLN A 90 -2.05 1.35 13.79
C GLN A 90 -2.88 0.48 12.82
N VAL A 91 -2.99 0.90 11.56
CA VAL A 91 -3.72 0.17 10.52
C VAL A 91 -2.76 -0.30 9.43
N ILE A 92 -2.90 -1.58 9.05
CA ILE A 92 -2.19 -2.20 7.94
C ILE A 92 -3.21 -2.76 6.96
N VAL A 93 -3.13 -2.35 5.69
CA VAL A 93 -3.82 -2.99 4.57
C VAL A 93 -2.84 -3.92 3.88
N SER A 94 -3.24 -5.16 3.61
CA SER A 94 -2.38 -6.18 3.01
C SER A 94 -3.02 -6.76 1.76
N LEU A 95 -2.22 -6.90 0.70
CA LEU A 95 -2.56 -7.58 -0.54
C LEU A 95 -1.45 -8.57 -0.87
N GLU A 96 -1.79 -9.84 -1.08
CA GLU A 96 -0.84 -10.85 -1.57
C GLU A 96 -1.29 -11.40 -2.91
N LEU A 97 -0.37 -11.41 -3.89
CA LEU A 97 -0.62 -11.81 -5.26
C LEU A 97 0.31 -12.95 -5.66
N GLU A 98 -0.25 -14.05 -6.16
CA GLU A 98 0.52 -15.18 -6.66
C GLU A 98 1.16 -14.88 -8.04
N LEU A 99 2.42 -15.27 -8.17
CA LEU A 99 3.15 -15.21 -9.43
C LEU A 99 2.83 -16.47 -10.24
N LYS A 100 2.11 -16.28 -11.36
CA LYS A 100 1.93 -17.32 -12.37
C LYS A 100 3.13 -17.33 -13.30
N TYR A 101 3.80 -18.49 -13.39
CA TYR A 101 4.85 -18.81 -14.37
C TYR A 101 4.29 -18.87 -15.80
#